data_AF-A0A9D1VXJ0-F1
#
_entry.id   AF-A0A9D1VXJ0-F1
#
_cell.length_a   1.000
_cell.length_b   1.000
_cell.length_c   1.000
_cell.angle_alpha   90.00
_cell.angle_beta   90.00
_cell.angle_gamma   90.00
#
_symmetry.space_group_name_H-M   'P 1'
#
loop_
_entity.id
_entity.type
_entity.pdbx_description
1 polymer ?
#
loop_
_entity_poly.entity_id
_entity_poly.type
_entity_poly.pdbx_seq_one_letter_code
_entity_poly.pdbx_strand_id
1 'polypeptide(L)' 'MTNQEISNTVREYGGVLPFKIYAVVCASNQIDHIRRDGEWIDLWSHDGDHWRVKVTI' A
#
# COMPACT_ATOMS: atom_id res chain seq x y z
N MET A 1 -0.81 2.06 -11.02
CA MET A 1 -0.72 3.33 -10.28
C MET A 1 0.74 3.72 -10.22
N THR A 2 1.08 5.00 -10.20
CA THR A 2 2.44 5.46 -9.87
C THR A 2 2.65 5.46 -8.36
N ASN A 3 3.90 5.54 -7.90
CA ASN A 3 4.18 5.66 -6.47
C ASN A 3 3.61 6.93 -5.84
N GLN A 4 3.53 8.01 -6.61
CA GLN A 4 2.91 9.25 -6.14
C GLN A 4 1.41 9.06 -5.92
N GLU A 5 0.73 8.35 -6.81
CA GLU A 5 -0.68 7.99 -6.63
C GLU A 5 -0.88 7.08 -5.42
N ILE A 6 -0.03 6.05 -5.24
CA ILE A 6 -0.07 5.18 -4.06
C ILE A 6 0.15 5.99 -2.78
N SER A 7 1.14 6.88 -2.76
CA SER A 7 1.41 7.76 -1.62
C SER A 7 0.23 8.67 -1.29
N ASN A 8 -0.43 9.24 -2.31
CA ASN A 8 -1.61 10.06 -2.12
C ASN A 8 -2.77 9.24 -1.56
N THR A 9 -3.02 8.05 -2.10
CA THR A 9 -4.03 7.12 -1.58
C THR A 9 -3.74 6.73 -0.13
N VAL A 10 -2.51 6.33 0.19
CA VAL A 10 -2.14 5.96 1.57
C VAL A 10 -2.37 7.12 2.54
N ARG A 11 -2.03 8.36 2.14
CA ARG A 11 -2.27 9.57 2.95
C ARG A 11 -3.75 9.90 3.08
N GLU A 12 -4.53 9.81 2.00
CA GLU A 12 -5.97 10.07 1.98
C GLU A 12 -6.71 9.22 3.00
N TYR A 13 -6.36 7.94 3.10
CA TYR A 13 -6.94 6.98 4.04
C TYR A 13 -6.22 6.93 5.39
N GLY A 14 -5.30 7.86 5.68
CA GLY A 14 -4.58 7.92 6.96
C GLY A 14 -3.78 6.65 7.28
N GLY A 15 -3.32 5.93 6.27
CA GLY A 15 -2.61 4.65 6.42
C GLY A 15 -3.50 3.45 6.74
N VAL A 16 -4.84 3.58 6.75
CA VAL A 16 -5.79 2.48 6.97
C VAL A 16 -6.65 2.28 5.73
N LEU A 17 -6.25 1.36 4.87
CA LEU A 17 -6.89 1.15 3.57
C LEU A 17 -8.11 0.23 3.68
N PRO A 18 -9.25 0.59 3.07
CA PRO A 18 -10.30 -0.38 2.78
C PRO A 18 -9.75 -1.51 1.91
N PHE A 19 -10.21 -2.75 2.12
CA PHE A 19 -9.69 -3.92 1.41
C PHE A 19 -9.67 -3.75 -0.13
N LYS A 20 -10.70 -3.12 -0.71
CA LYS A 20 -10.75 -2.85 -2.15
C LYS A 20 -9.62 -1.93 -2.61
N ILE A 21 -9.29 -0.90 -1.84
CA ILE A 21 -8.23 0.05 -2.15
C ILE A 21 -6.86 -0.63 -1.99
N TYR A 22 -6.67 -1.38 -0.91
CA TYR A 22 -5.48 -2.18 -0.70
C TYR A 22 -5.21 -3.14 -1.87
N ALA A 23 -6.24 -3.85 -2.35
CA ALA A 23 -6.12 -4.77 -3.46
C ALA A 23 -5.67 -4.06 -4.76
N VAL A 24 -6.19 -2.86 -5.02
CA VAL A 24 -5.78 -2.04 -6.17
C VAL A 24 -4.33 -1.58 -6.04
N VAL A 25 -3.90 -1.16 -4.85
CA VAL A 25 -2.49 -0.81 -4.59
C VAL A 25 -1.57 -2.01 -4.84
N CYS A 26 -1.91 -3.18 -4.31
CA CYS A 26 -1.12 -4.40 -4.48
C CYS A 26 -1.08 -4.91 -5.92
N ALA A 27 -2.12 -4.64 -6.71
CA ALA A 27 -2.17 -4.97 -8.12
C ALA A 27 -1.38 -3.98 -9.01
N SER A 28 -0.86 -2.89 -8.42
CA SER A 28 -0.01 -1.96 -9.14
C SER A 28 1.30 -2.62 -9.53
N ASN A 29 1.75 -2.39 -10.76
CA ASN A 29 3.06 -2.84 -11.25
C ASN A 29 4.25 -2.21 -10.51
N GLN A 30 4.00 -1.24 -9.63
CA GLN A 30 5.02 -0.64 -8.81
C GLN A 30 5.37 -1.51 -7.61
N ILE A 31 4.39 -2.20 -7.01
CA ILE A 31 4.60 -3.00 -5.81
C ILE A 31 5.29 -4.31 -6.19
N ASP A 32 6.45 -4.56 -5.60
CA ASP A 32 7.26 -5.76 -5.87
C ASP A 32 7.44 -6.64 -4.63
N HIS A 33 7.32 -6.05 -3.44
CA HIS A 33 7.40 -6.78 -2.18
C HIS A 33 6.28 -6.38 -1.22
N ILE A 34 5.71 -7.38 -0.56
CA ILE A 34 4.65 -7.23 0.44
C ILE A 34 5.00 -8.11 1.63
N ARG A 35 4.96 -7.54 2.83
CA ARG A 35 5.16 -8.28 4.09
C ARG A 35 4.07 -7.92 5.08
N ARG A 36 3.53 -8.93 5.74
CA ARG A 36 2.61 -8.73 6.86
C ARG A 36 3.36 -8.78 8.19
N ASP A 37 3.11 -7.79 9.03
CA ASP A 37 3.65 -7.63 10.39
C ASP A 37 2.51 -7.36 11.38
N GLY A 38 1.86 -8.46 11.81
CA GLY A 38 0.65 -8.41 12.63
C GLY A 38 -0.54 -7.77 11.91
N GLU A 39 -1.03 -6.65 12.44
CA GLU A 39 -2.09 -5.83 11.84
C GLU A 39 -1.59 -4.89 10.75
N TRP A 40 -0.27 -4.69 10.67
CA TRP A 40 0.35 -3.83 9.67
C TRP A 40 0.81 -4.65 8.47
N ILE A 41 0.83 -4.01 7.32
CA ILE A 41 1.34 -4.53 6.07
C ILE A 41 2.32 -3.49 5.53
N ASP A 42 3.55 -3.93 5.30
CA ASP A 42 4.58 -3.18 4.63
C ASP A 42 4.53 -3.50 3.13
N LEU A 43 4.52 -2.44 2.31
CA LEU A 43 4.49 -2.47 0.87
C LEU A 43 5.75 -1.76 0.38
N TRP A 44 6.51 -2.40 -0.50
CA TRP A 44 7.66 -1.79 -1.16
C TRP A 44 7.43 -1.75 -2.66
N SER A 45 7.97 -0.72 -3.29
CA SER A 45 8.05 -0.63 -4.74
C SER A 45 9.44 -0.98 -5.27
N HIS A 46 9.51 -1.33 -6.55
CA HIS A 46 10.76 -1.69 -7.23
C HIS A 46 11.82 -0.57 -7.27
N ASP A 47 11.39 0.69 -7.16
CA ASP A 47 12.24 1.89 -7.11
C ASP A 47 12.55 2.35 -5.67
N GLY A 48 12.10 1.61 -4.66
CA GLY A 48 12.55 1.73 -3.28
C GLY A 48 11.64 2.55 -2.36
N ASP A 49 10.47 3.01 -2.81
CA ASP A 49 9.48 3.60 -1.93
C ASP A 49 8.88 2.54 -0.99
N HIS A 50 8.44 3.01 0.18
CA HIS A 50 7.88 2.16 1.23
C HIS A 50 6.64 2.79 1.83
N TRP A 51 5.61 1.96 2.01
CA TRP A 51 4.40 2.32 2.73
C TRP A 51 4.08 1.27 3.78
N ARG A 52 3.66 1.73 4.95
CA ARG A 52 3.15 0.87 6.01
C ARG A 52 1.69 1.18 6.24
N VAL A 53 0.83 0.18 6.06
CA VAL A 53 -0.63 0.34 6.07
C VAL A 53 -1.30 -0.68 6.98
N LYS A 54 -2.52 -0.38 7.43
CA LYS A 54 -3.49 -1.37 7.93
C LYS A 54 -4.56 -1.59 6.88
N VAL A 55 -5.26 -2.72 6.98
CA VAL A 55 -6.40 -3.02 6.12
C VAL A 55 -7.66 -3.18 6.97
N THR A 56 -8.71 -2.46 6.60
CA THR A 56 -10.06 -2.68 7.13
C THR A 56 -10.93 -3.41 6.11
N ILE A 57 -11.81 -4.27 6.60
CA ILE A 57 -12.83 -4.96 5.78
C ILE A 57 -13.95 -3.97 5.47
#